data_AF-A0A1G3PIG5-F1
#
_entry.id   AF-A0A1G3PIG5-F1
#
_cell.length_a   1.000
_cell.length_b   1.000
_cell.length_c   1.000
_cell.angle_alpha   90.00
_cell.angle_beta   90.00
_cell.angle_gamma   90.00
#
_symmetry.space_group_name_H-M   'P 1'
#
loop_
_entity.id
_entity.type
_entity.pdbx_description
1 polymer ?
#
loop_
_entity_poly.entity_id
_entity_poly.type
_entity_poly.pdbx_seq_one_letter_code
_entity_poly.pdbx_strand_id
1 'polypeptide(L)'
;MGNSVKSAGVSPETERLFLDFLEGTKVVDKDIKKDPRKSDSPPFRSIDLHGMQLTQALAAAESFIKSSFSAGSKSLTIVTGKGIHSEGIRSPLREGIGEYLAENCAKLNFSYSEREGSFQLWRKDY
;
A
#
# COMPACT_ATOMS: atom_id res chain seq x y z
N MET A 1 14.26 29.71 41.53
CA MET A 1 15.14 28.91 40.63
C MET A 1 14.55 28.93 39.23
N GLY A 2 15.18 29.63 38.28
CA GLY A 2 14.74 29.67 36.88
C GLY A 2 15.30 28.48 36.11
N ASN A 3 14.43 27.67 35.50
CA ASN A 3 14.85 26.59 34.62
C ASN A 3 15.21 27.18 33.25
N SER A 4 16.50 27.18 32.94
CA SER A 4 17.00 27.48 31.60
C SER A 4 16.91 26.20 30.75
N VAL A 5 15.96 26.18 29.81
CA VAL A 5 15.87 25.14 28.78
C VAL A 5 17.02 25.34 27.81
N LYS A 6 18.01 24.44 27.85
CA LYS A 6 19.09 24.41 26.85
C LYS A 6 18.47 23.95 25.52
N SER A 7 18.35 24.85 24.55
CA SER A 7 18.12 24.46 23.16
C SER A 7 19.34 23.66 22.70
N ALA A 8 19.15 22.39 22.34
CA ALA A 8 20.19 21.63 21.66
C ALA A 8 20.48 22.33 20.32
N GLY A 9 21.55 23.13 20.28
CA GLY A 9 21.98 23.80 19.07
C GLY A 9 22.35 22.75 18.03
N VAL A 10 21.74 22.81 16.86
CA VAL A 10 22.14 22.03 15.69
C VAL A 10 23.57 22.45 15.37
N SER A 11 24.48 21.50 15.25
CA SER A 11 25.89 21.81 14.98
C SER A 11 26.06 22.39 13.58
N PRO A 12 27.06 23.25 13.35
CA PRO A 12 27.37 23.77 12.02
C PRO A 12 27.61 22.68 10.98
N GLU A 13 28.12 21.50 11.37
CA GLU A 13 28.25 20.37 10.44
C GLU A 13 26.90 19.79 10.02
N THR A 14 25.91 19.78 10.91
CA THR A 14 24.55 19.31 10.61
C THR A 14 23.82 20.28 9.68
N GLU A 15 23.99 21.59 9.90
CA GLU A 15 23.45 22.63 9.03
C GLU A 15 24.05 22.53 7.62
N ARG A 16 25.36 22.29 7.52
CA ARG A 16 26.05 22.10 6.24
C ARG A 16 25.60 20.85 5.48
N LEU A 17 25.50 19.71 6.16
CA LEU A 17 25.00 18.46 5.57
C LEU A 17 23.57 18.61 5.03
N PHE A 18 22.74 19.39 5.72
CA PHE A 18 21.37 19.66 5.28
C PHE A 18 21.33 20.55 4.03
N LEU A 19 22.19 21.58 3.96
CA LEU A 19 22.32 22.42 2.77
C LEU A 19 22.82 21.63 1.56
N ASP A 20 23.83 20.77 1.75
CA ASP A 20 24.34 19.88 0.70
C ASP A 20 23.24 18.93 0.16
N PHE A 21 22.36 18.43 1.05
CA PHE A 21 21.20 17.60 0.67
C PHE A 21 20.16 18.38 -0.18
N LEU A 22 19.86 19.62 0.21
CA LEU A 22 18.93 20.49 -0.51
C LEU A 22 19.48 20.87 -1.90
N GLU A 23 20.79 21.10 -2.02
CA GLU A 23 21.44 21.45 -3.28
C GLU A 23 21.60 20.25 -4.22
N GLY A 24 21.74 19.04 -3.67
CA GLY A 24 22.04 17.81 -4.43
C GLY A 24 20.84 17.14 -5.11
N THR A 25 19.60 17.54 -4.82
CA THR A 25 18.42 16.84 -5.34
C THR A 25 17.46 17.78 -6.07
N LYS A 26 17.42 17.67 -7.41
CA LYS A 26 16.26 18.16 -8.16
C LYS A 26 15.06 17.30 -7.77
N VAL A 27 14.17 17.86 -6.95
CA VAL A 27 12.89 17.23 -6.64
C VAL A 27 12.10 17.13 -7.94
N VAL A 28 12.00 15.92 -8.49
CA VAL A 28 11.13 15.65 -9.63
C VAL A 28 9.69 15.74 -9.11
N ASP A 29 8.90 16.62 -9.71
CA ASP A 29 7.47 16.72 -9.42
C ASP A 29 6.81 15.36 -9.74
N LYS A 30 6.33 14.66 -8.71
CA LYS A 30 5.67 13.35 -8.87
C LYS A 30 4.26 13.48 -9.44
N ASP A 31 3.74 14.71 -9.56
CA ASP A 31 2.47 15.05 -10.16
C ASP A 31 2.60 15.47 -11.64
N ILE A 32 3.77 15.25 -12.28
CA ILE A 32 3.92 15.41 -13.73
C ILE A 32 2.83 14.59 -14.43
N LYS A 33 1.88 15.36 -14.98
CA LYS A 33 0.51 14.98 -15.31
C LYS A 33 0.47 13.68 -16.11
N LYS A 34 -0.24 12.69 -15.57
CA LYS A 34 -0.75 11.57 -16.38
C LYS A 34 -1.60 12.17 -17.50
N ASP A 35 -1.31 11.79 -18.75
CA ASP A 35 -2.07 12.22 -19.91
C ASP A 35 -3.58 11.94 -19.66
N PRO A 36 -4.46 12.96 -19.70
CA PRO A 36 -5.90 12.76 -19.48
C PRO A 36 -6.53 11.81 -20.51
N ARG A 37 -5.87 11.60 -21.67
CA ARG A 37 -6.27 10.63 -22.70
C ARG A 37 -5.77 9.21 -22.44
N LYS A 38 -4.96 8.97 -21.39
CA LYS A 38 -4.58 7.64 -20.88
C LYS A 38 -5.45 7.20 -19.69
N SER A 39 -6.63 7.79 -19.53
CA SER A 39 -7.57 7.46 -18.45
C SER A 39 -8.40 6.20 -18.72
N ASP A 40 -8.22 5.52 -19.85
CA ASP A 40 -8.85 4.21 -20.17
C ASP A 40 -8.35 3.04 -19.31
N SER A 41 -7.50 3.33 -18.32
CA SER A 41 -7.22 2.41 -17.25
C SER A 41 -8.53 2.15 -16.50
N PRO A 42 -8.99 0.90 -16.39
CA PRO A 42 -10.11 0.55 -15.52
C PRO A 42 -9.91 1.19 -14.16
N PRO A 43 -10.98 1.64 -13.47
CA PRO A 43 -10.84 2.27 -12.17
C PRO A 43 -10.08 1.32 -11.24
N PHE A 44 -8.83 1.69 -10.97
CA PHE A 44 -7.95 0.96 -10.08
C PHE A 44 -8.54 1.09 -8.70
N ARG A 45 -9.24 0.06 -8.24
CA ARG A 45 -9.81 0.04 -6.90
C ARG A 45 -8.77 -0.53 -5.97
N SER A 46 -8.60 0.14 -4.83
CA SER A 46 -7.78 -0.38 -3.75
C SER A 46 -8.55 -0.33 -2.44
N ILE A 47 -8.26 -1.29 -1.57
CA ILE A 47 -8.69 -1.28 -0.18
C ILE A 47 -7.46 -1.41 0.70
N ASP A 48 -7.46 -0.64 1.78
CA ASP A 48 -6.44 -0.72 2.80
C ASP A 48 -6.97 -1.47 4.02
N LEU A 49 -6.32 -2.58 4.34
CA LEU A 49 -6.65 -3.46 5.45
C LEU A 49 -5.58 -3.40 6.55
N HIS A 50 -4.56 -2.54 6.44
CA HIS A 50 -3.52 -2.47 7.45
C HIS A 50 -4.11 -2.20 8.84
N GLY A 51 -3.58 -2.88 9.86
CA GLY A 51 -4.01 -2.70 11.25
C GLY A 51 -5.41 -3.23 11.57
N MET A 52 -6.14 -3.82 10.61
CA MET A 52 -7.41 -4.49 10.88
C MET A 52 -7.19 -5.86 11.53
N GLN A 53 -8.15 -6.27 12.36
CA GLN A 53 -8.22 -7.64 12.85
C GLN A 53 -8.52 -8.60 11.68
N LEU A 54 -7.90 -9.77 11.68
CA LEU A 54 -7.98 -10.73 10.56
C LEU A 54 -9.42 -11.03 10.14
N THR A 55 -10.33 -11.27 11.08
CA THR A 55 -11.73 -11.58 10.79
C THR A 55 -12.45 -10.42 10.08
N GLN A 56 -12.20 -9.18 10.51
CA GLN A 56 -12.75 -7.99 9.88
C GLN A 56 -12.15 -7.77 8.50
N ALA A 57 -10.83 -7.97 8.36
CA ALA A 57 -10.11 -7.84 7.11
C ALA A 57 -10.59 -8.84 6.06
N LEU A 58 -10.85 -10.10 6.45
CA LEU A 58 -11.39 -11.13 5.55
C LEU A 58 -12.78 -10.75 5.04
N ALA A 59 -13.68 -10.33 5.93
CA ALA A 59 -15.02 -9.88 5.54
C ALA A 59 -14.97 -8.65 4.62
N ALA A 60 -14.10 -7.69 4.92
CA ALA A 60 -13.88 -6.51 4.09
C ALA A 60 -13.30 -6.86 2.72
N ALA A 61 -12.30 -7.75 2.66
CA ALA A 61 -11.68 -8.21 1.42
C ALA A 61 -12.71 -8.92 0.53
N GLU A 62 -13.51 -9.84 1.09
CA GLU A 62 -14.54 -10.54 0.35
C GLU A 62 -15.57 -9.58 -0.27
N SER A 63 -16.11 -8.67 0.55
CA SER A 63 -17.07 -7.68 0.09
C SER A 63 -16.48 -6.74 -0.97
N PHE A 64 -15.23 -6.32 -0.76
CA PHE A 64 -14.52 -5.46 -1.69
C PHE A 64 -14.28 -6.12 -3.04
N ILE A 65 -13.83 -7.37 -3.07
CA ILE A 65 -13.58 -8.13 -4.30
C ILE A 65 -14.88 -8.29 -5.10
N LYS A 66 -15.95 -8.78 -4.45
CA LYS A 66 -17.25 -8.99 -5.10
C LYS A 66 -17.84 -7.70 -5.64
N SER A 67 -17.90 -6.66 -4.81
CA SER A 67 -18.49 -5.37 -5.21
C SER A 67 -17.69 -4.70 -6.32
N SER A 68 -16.36 -4.84 -6.31
CA SER A 68 -15.51 -4.23 -7.33
C SER A 68 -15.58 -4.95 -8.68
N PHE A 69 -15.56 -6.28 -8.69
CA PHE A 69 -15.76 -7.03 -9.94
C PHE A 69 -17.18 -6.90 -10.49
N SER A 70 -18.19 -6.83 -9.63
CA SER A 70 -19.57 -6.53 -10.03
C SER A 70 -19.71 -5.12 -10.63
N ALA A 71 -18.88 -4.17 -10.22
CA ALA A 71 -18.84 -2.82 -10.76
C ALA A 71 -17.97 -2.69 -12.04
N GLY A 72 -17.45 -3.80 -12.57
CA GLY A 72 -16.67 -3.81 -13.82
C GLY A 72 -15.20 -3.42 -13.67
N SER A 73 -14.64 -3.37 -12.46
CA SER A 73 -13.19 -3.18 -12.28
C SER A 73 -12.43 -4.37 -12.86
N LYS A 74 -11.45 -4.11 -13.75
CA LYS A 74 -10.61 -5.17 -14.33
C LYS A 74 -9.48 -5.61 -13.39
N SER A 75 -9.01 -4.71 -12.53
CA SER A 75 -7.95 -4.98 -11.56
C SER A 75 -8.20 -4.30 -10.23
N LEU A 76 -7.69 -4.92 -9.16
CA LEU A 76 -7.86 -4.48 -7.77
C LEU A 76 -6.52 -4.57 -7.03
N THR A 77 -6.39 -3.82 -5.93
CA THR A 77 -5.28 -3.98 -4.99
C THR A 77 -5.78 -4.05 -3.55
N ILE A 78 -5.27 -5.02 -2.80
CA ILE A 78 -5.53 -5.18 -1.37
C ILE A 78 -4.22 -4.89 -0.64
N VAL A 79 -4.22 -3.89 0.23
CA VAL A 79 -3.04 -3.52 1.03
C VAL A 79 -3.18 -4.14 2.42
N THR A 80 -2.21 -4.96 2.83
CA THR A 80 -2.17 -5.59 4.17
C THR A 80 -1.11 -4.97 5.07
N GLY A 81 -0.34 -4.02 4.54
CA GLY A 81 0.83 -3.45 5.20
C GLY A 81 2.08 -4.32 5.05
N LYS A 82 3.26 -3.71 5.17
CA LYS A 82 4.56 -4.37 4.95
C LYS A 82 4.96 -5.35 6.06
N GLY A 83 4.40 -5.20 7.27
CA GLY A 83 4.81 -6.03 8.41
C GLY A 83 6.22 -5.70 8.91
N ILE A 84 6.67 -4.46 8.77
CA ILE A 84 8.03 -4.00 9.16
C ILE A 84 8.38 -4.19 10.65
N HIS A 85 7.43 -4.58 11.50
CA HIS A 85 7.68 -4.90 12.91
C HIS A 85 7.82 -6.40 13.21
N SER A 86 7.67 -7.27 12.22
CA SER A 86 7.83 -8.70 12.37
C SER A 86 9.09 -9.15 11.65
N GLU A 87 10.23 -9.13 12.33
CA GLU A 87 11.44 -9.77 11.82
C GLU A 87 11.16 -11.24 11.53
N GLY A 88 11.30 -11.64 10.27
CA GLY A 88 11.17 -13.02 9.80
C GLY A 88 9.75 -13.63 9.79
N ILE A 89 8.79 -13.07 10.52
CA ILE A 89 7.41 -13.59 10.61
C ILE A 89 6.51 -12.82 9.64
N ARG A 90 5.82 -13.52 8.74
CA ARG A 90 4.74 -12.92 7.94
C ARG A 90 3.62 -12.50 8.89
N SER A 91 3.09 -11.29 8.72
CA SER A 91 1.94 -10.84 9.52
C SER A 91 0.76 -11.83 9.37
N PRO A 92 0.10 -12.26 10.46
CA PRO A 92 -1.07 -13.14 10.40
C PRO A 92 -2.16 -12.61 9.48
N LEU A 93 -2.31 -11.27 9.41
CA LEU A 93 -3.21 -10.61 8.48
C LEU A 93 -2.85 -10.92 7.02
N ARG A 94 -1.57 -10.82 6.68
CA ARG A 94 -1.09 -11.05 5.32
C ARG A 94 -1.23 -12.52 4.93
N GLU A 95 -0.92 -13.42 5.86
CA GLU A 95 -1.07 -14.87 5.64
C GLU A 95 -2.53 -15.24 5.41
N GLY A 96 -3.43 -14.84 6.31
CA GLY A 96 -4.86 -15.17 6.18
C GLY A 96 -5.51 -14.56 4.93
N ILE A 97 -5.11 -13.35 4.51
CA ILE A 97 -5.55 -12.79 3.22
C ILE A 97 -4.99 -13.62 2.06
N GLY A 98 -3.72 -14.02 2.11
CA GLY A 98 -3.10 -14.87 1.08
C GLY A 98 -3.80 -16.22 0.91
N GLU A 99 -4.11 -16.89 2.03
CA GLU A 99 -4.86 -18.16 2.06
C GLU A 99 -6.25 -17.97 1.46
N TYR A 100 -7.00 -16.96 1.91
CA TYR A 100 -8.31 -16.64 1.38
C TYR A 100 -8.28 -16.44 -0.15
N LEU A 101 -7.29 -15.71 -0.66
CA LEU A 101 -7.13 -15.48 -2.10
C LEU A 101 -6.84 -16.79 -2.84
N ALA A 102 -5.95 -17.63 -2.31
CA ALA A 102 -5.61 -18.93 -2.90
C ALA A 102 -6.85 -19.84 -3.01
N GLU A 103 -7.63 -19.94 -1.93
CA GLU A 103 -8.84 -20.78 -1.86
C GLU A 103 -9.97 -20.29 -2.77
N ASN A 104 -10.11 -18.97 -2.93
CA ASN A 104 -11.27 -18.38 -3.60
C ASN A 104 -10.98 -17.90 -5.04
N CYS A 105 -9.72 -17.87 -5.48
CA CYS A 105 -9.36 -17.37 -6.82
C CYS A 105 -10.07 -18.11 -7.96
N ALA A 106 -10.27 -19.43 -7.84
CA ALA A 106 -11.00 -20.23 -8.81
C ALA A 106 -12.50 -19.92 -8.78
N LYS A 107 -13.10 -19.91 -7.57
CA LYS A 107 -14.54 -19.68 -7.36
C LYS A 107 -14.98 -18.29 -7.80
N LEU A 108 -14.15 -17.28 -7.57
CA LEU A 108 -14.42 -15.88 -7.88
C LEU A 108 -13.80 -15.44 -9.22
N ASN A 109 -13.29 -16.38 -10.02
CA ASN A 109 -12.76 -16.17 -11.37
C ASN A 109 -11.71 -15.05 -11.49
N PHE A 110 -10.74 -15.02 -10.58
CA PHE A 110 -9.63 -14.07 -10.62
C PHE A 110 -8.27 -14.77 -10.50
N SER A 111 -7.24 -14.09 -10.98
CA SER A 111 -5.83 -14.38 -10.73
C SER A 111 -5.28 -13.31 -9.79
N TYR A 112 -4.22 -13.62 -9.03
CA TYR A 112 -3.60 -12.66 -8.14
C TYR A 112 -2.07 -12.80 -8.13
N SER A 113 -1.40 -11.74 -7.68
CA SER A 113 0.04 -11.76 -7.39
C SER A 113 0.29 -11.10 -6.04
N GLU A 114 1.21 -11.68 -5.28
CA GLU A 114 1.68 -11.11 -4.02
C GLU A 114 2.82 -10.12 -4.29
N ARG A 115 2.75 -8.95 -3.65
CA ARG A 115 3.77 -7.90 -3.66
C ARG A 115 4.16 -7.58 -2.22
N GLU A 116 5.20 -6.78 -2.01
CA GLU A 116 5.54 -6.34 -0.67
C GLU A 116 4.38 -5.51 -0.05
N GLY A 117 3.73 -6.08 0.96
CA GLY A 117 2.63 -5.48 1.72
C GLY A 117 1.29 -5.37 0.99
N SER A 118 1.13 -6.02 -0.17
CA SER A 118 -0.11 -5.95 -0.95
C SER A 118 -0.33 -7.16 -1.85
N PHE A 119 -1.56 -7.32 -2.31
CA PHE A 119 -1.97 -8.30 -3.32
C PHE A 119 -2.63 -7.56 -4.49
N GLN A 120 -2.20 -7.87 -5.71
CA GLN A 120 -2.82 -7.38 -6.94
C GLN A 120 -3.68 -8.48 -7.54
N LEU A 121 -4.91 -8.16 -7.93
CA LEU A 121 -5.88 -9.11 -8.47
C LEU A 121 -6.35 -8.67 -9.87
N TRP A 122 -6.63 -9.64 -10.74
CA TRP A 122 -7.18 -9.46 -12.09
C TRP A 122 -8.24 -10.50 -12.36
N ARG A 123 -9.32 -10.11 -13.02
CA ARG A 123 -10.31 -11.06 -13.55
C ARG A 123 -9.67 -11.94 -14.64
N LYS A 124 -10.03 -13.23 -14.68
CA LYS A 124 -9.51 -14.19 -15.66
C LYS A 124 -10.17 -14.10 -17.04
N ASP A 125 -11.31 -13.43 -17.13
CA ASP A 125 -12.16 -13.33 -18.32
C ASP A 125 -12.01 -11.99 -19.08
N TYR A 126 -10.87 -11.31 -18.92
CA TYR A 126 -10.50 -10.10 -19.65
C TYR A 126 -9.34 -10.32 -20.61
#